data_AF-A0A4Q7XYI7-F1
#
_entry.id   AF-A0A4Q7XYI7-F1
#
_cell.length_a   1.000
_cell.length_b   1.000
_cell.length_c   1.000
_cell.angle_alpha   90.00
_cell.angle_beta   90.00
_cell.angle_gamma   90.00
#
_symmetry.space_group_name_H-M   'P 1'
#
loop_
_entity.id
_entity.type
_entity.pdbx_description
1 polymer ?
#
loop_
_entity_poly.entity_id
_entity_poly.type
_entity_poly.pdbx_seq_one_letter_code
_entity_poly.pdbx_strand_id
1 'polypeptide(L)'
;MTGRVEPFARGGRPVCDVCPSNQLPGGGFDVLARPSRDCPFDPKTGHRFTAAGVPVCVHPDRVGLPAAPYASDGLPLPWETPPPVQADEVPAWVRSMLDAAPPEVCDDVIRQATELLLASDPGIDITAVLRAALG
;
A
#
# COMPACT_ATOMS: atom_id res chain seq x y z
N MET A 1 17.97 13.93 -14.35
CA MET A 1 17.25 14.26 -13.10
C MET A 1 16.93 12.96 -12.38
N THR A 2 17.83 12.45 -11.55
CA THR A 2 17.56 11.27 -10.72
C THR A 2 16.78 11.73 -9.50
N GLY A 3 15.45 11.76 -9.61
CA GLY A 3 14.58 12.00 -8.46
C GLY A 3 14.89 10.95 -7.41
N ARG A 4 15.29 11.38 -6.22
CA ARG A 4 15.57 10.46 -5.11
C ARG A 4 14.22 9.88 -4.69
N VAL A 5 14.01 8.62 -5.05
CA VAL A 5 12.79 7.91 -4.72
C VAL A 5 12.80 7.64 -3.21
N GLU A 6 11.81 8.18 -2.49
CA GLU A 6 11.80 8.12 -1.03
C GLU A 6 11.44 6.71 -0.52
N PRO A 7 12.05 6.26 0.61
CA PRO A 7 11.65 5.02 1.26
C PRO A 7 10.18 5.01 1.62
N PHE A 8 9.57 3.82 1.56
CA PHE A 8 8.18 3.64 1.90
C PHE A 8 7.90 3.77 3.40
N ALA A 9 8.79 3.23 4.25
CA ALA A 9 8.67 3.38 5.69
C ALA A 9 8.91 4.85 6.07
N ARG A 10 7.84 5.53 6.48
CA ARG A 10 7.90 6.85 7.13
C ARG A 10 7.69 6.67 8.63
N GLY A 11 8.31 7.53 9.43
CA GLY A 11 8.59 7.31 10.86
C GLY A 11 7.41 7.18 11.84
N GLY A 12 6.21 6.83 11.42
CA GLY A 12 5.06 6.58 12.31
C GLY A 12 4.70 5.11 12.53
N ARG A 13 5.09 4.16 11.66
CA ARG A 13 4.85 2.72 11.88
C ARG A 13 6.17 1.92 12.00
N PRO A 14 6.39 1.18 13.11
CA PRO A 14 7.59 0.37 13.23
C PRO A 14 7.55 -0.83 12.27
N VAL A 15 8.45 -0.81 11.29
CA VAL A 15 8.77 -1.97 10.47
C VAL A 15 9.97 -2.71 11.06
N CYS A 16 10.24 -3.93 10.58
CA CYS A 16 11.47 -4.62 10.95
C CYS A 16 12.70 -3.85 10.43
N ASP A 17 13.83 -3.91 11.12
CA ASP A 17 15.09 -3.27 10.68
C ASP A 17 15.49 -3.68 9.26
N VAL A 18 15.19 -4.93 8.91
CA VAL A 18 15.46 -5.53 7.61
C VAL A 18 14.27 -5.48 6.64
N CYS A 19 13.31 -4.59 6.86
CA CYS A 19 12.20 -4.44 5.93
C CYS A 19 12.67 -3.72 4.65
N PRO A 20 12.35 -4.22 3.45
CA PRO A 20 12.72 -3.54 2.20
C PRO A 20 12.17 -2.10 2.13
N SER A 21 11.05 -1.82 2.79
CA SER A 21 10.45 -0.49 2.86
C SER A 21 11.34 0.58 3.51
N ASN A 22 12.38 0.19 4.27
CA ASN A 22 13.35 1.13 4.83
C ASN A 22 14.27 1.74 3.75
N GLN A 23 14.39 1.10 2.59
CA GLN A 23 15.30 1.48 1.52
C GLN A 23 14.58 1.75 0.20
N LEU A 24 13.42 1.13 -0.01
CA LEU A 24 12.71 1.12 -1.28
C LEU A 24 11.37 1.85 -1.15
N PRO A 25 10.90 2.50 -2.23
CA PRO A 25 9.55 3.06 -2.29
C PRO A 25 8.48 1.99 -2.26
N GLY A 26 7.22 2.44 -2.10
CA GLY A 26 6.06 1.62 -2.46
C GLY A 26 6.15 1.23 -3.92
N GLY A 27 5.81 -0.02 -4.24
CA GLY A 27 6.02 -0.59 -5.58
C GLY A 27 7.46 -1.05 -5.86
N GLY A 28 8.42 -0.78 -4.97
CA GLY A 28 9.80 -1.26 -5.08
C GLY A 28 10.05 -2.65 -4.48
N PHE A 29 9.05 -3.24 -3.83
CA PHE A 29 9.09 -4.57 -3.22
C PHE A 29 7.70 -5.22 -3.26
N ASP A 30 7.66 -6.55 -3.18
CA ASP A 30 6.40 -7.29 -3.05
C ASP A 30 6.02 -7.49 -1.58
N VAL A 31 4.72 -7.69 -1.34
CA VAL A 31 4.22 -8.02 -0.01
C VAL A 31 3.55 -9.38 -0.07
N LEU A 32 4.03 -10.32 0.74
CA LEU A 32 3.41 -11.64 0.89
C LEU A 32 2.74 -11.76 2.26
N ALA A 33 1.66 -12.54 2.31
CA ALA A 33 0.89 -12.74 3.54
C ALA A 33 1.68 -13.47 4.64
N ARG A 34 2.70 -14.25 4.28
CA ARG A 34 3.54 -15.01 5.21
C ARG A 34 4.88 -15.39 4.55
N PRO A 35 5.90 -15.75 5.34
CA PRO A 35 7.13 -16.33 4.81
C PRO A 35 6.85 -17.60 3.97
N SER A 36 7.53 -17.73 2.83
CA SER A 36 7.51 -18.93 1.97
C SER A 36 8.93 -19.40 1.63
N ARG A 37 9.04 -20.65 1.16
CA ARG A 37 10.27 -21.19 0.55
C ARG A 37 10.60 -20.53 -0.78
N ASP A 38 9.60 -19.99 -1.47
CA ASP A 38 9.76 -19.27 -2.74
C ASP A 38 10.45 -17.92 -2.57
N CYS A 39 10.50 -17.43 -1.34
CA CYS A 39 11.15 -16.19 -0.95
C CYS A 39 12.09 -16.38 0.26
N PRO A 40 13.22 -17.09 0.08
CA PRO A 40 14.16 -17.36 1.15
C PRO A 40 14.78 -16.06 1.70
N PHE A 41 15.16 -16.09 2.97
CA PHE A 41 15.88 -14.99 3.61
C PHE A 41 17.36 -15.04 3.20
N ASP A 42 17.90 -13.92 2.74
CA ASP A 42 19.32 -13.74 2.46
C ASP A 42 20.00 -13.03 3.65
N PRO A 43 20.88 -13.72 4.40
CA PRO A 43 21.56 -13.15 5.56
C PRO A 43 22.58 -12.07 5.20
N LYS A 44 23.01 -11.94 3.94
CA LYS A 44 23.97 -10.92 3.53
C LYS A 44 23.33 -9.54 3.41
N THR A 45 22.11 -9.51 2.89
CA THR A 45 21.35 -8.28 2.66
C THR A 45 20.29 -8.03 3.73
N GLY A 46 19.90 -9.07 4.48
CA GLY A 46 18.82 -9.02 5.45
C GLY A 46 17.42 -9.13 4.83
N HIS A 47 17.31 -9.23 3.50
CA HIS A 47 16.01 -9.24 2.82
C HIS A 47 15.57 -10.65 2.41
N ARG A 48 14.29 -10.79 2.10
CA ARG A 48 13.76 -11.96 1.38
C ARG A 48 13.61 -11.60 -0.08
N PHE A 49 13.83 -12.56 -0.98
CA PHE A 49 13.74 -12.30 -2.42
C PHE A 49 12.92 -13.36 -3.13
N THR A 50 12.10 -12.95 -4.10
CA THR A 50 11.53 -13.88 -5.08
C THR A 50 12.65 -14.54 -5.91
N ALA A 51 12.33 -15.59 -6.65
CA ALA A 51 13.27 -16.22 -7.59
C ALA A 51 13.82 -15.25 -8.66
N ALA A 52 13.09 -14.17 -8.95
CA ALA A 52 13.50 -13.11 -9.87
C ALA A 52 14.38 -12.02 -9.21
N GLY A 53 14.68 -12.14 -7.91
CA GLY A 53 15.50 -11.16 -7.19
C GLY A 53 14.72 -9.93 -6.71
N VAL A 54 13.40 -9.99 -6.65
CA VAL A 54 12.56 -8.90 -6.11
C VAL A 54 12.51 -8.98 -4.59
N PRO A 55 12.85 -7.91 -3.85
CA PRO A 55 12.72 -7.87 -2.39
C PRO A 55 11.29 -8.08 -1.92
N VAL A 56 11.10 -8.77 -0.79
CA VAL A 56 9.79 -9.14 -0.25
C VAL A 56 9.66 -8.74 1.21
N CYS A 57 8.58 -8.04 1.55
CA CYS A 57 8.08 -7.96 2.91
C CYS A 57 7.07 -9.09 3.17
N VAL A 58 7.14 -9.72 4.33
CA VAL A 58 6.24 -10.82 4.73
C VAL A 58 5.31 -10.43 5.89
N HIS A 59 5.23 -9.14 6.19
CA HIS A 59 4.43 -8.59 7.28
C HIS A 59 3.52 -7.47 6.75
N PRO A 60 2.42 -7.81 6.04
CA PRO A 60 1.47 -6.83 5.49
C PRO A 60 1.05 -5.79 6.52
N ASP A 61 0.68 -6.24 7.72
CA ASP A 61 0.24 -5.37 8.80
C ASP A 61 1.33 -4.42 9.27
N ARG A 62 2.60 -4.85 9.31
CA ARG A 62 3.70 -3.98 9.77
C ARG A 62 4.12 -2.97 8.72
N VAL A 63 4.08 -3.34 7.45
CA VAL A 63 4.43 -2.42 6.36
C VAL A 63 3.27 -1.51 5.99
N GLY A 64 2.02 -1.90 6.30
CA GLY A 64 0.83 -1.13 5.91
C GLY A 64 0.54 -1.30 4.41
N LEU A 65 0.70 -2.49 3.85
CA LEU A 65 0.29 -2.76 2.47
C LEU A 65 -0.36 -4.14 2.42
N PRO A 66 -1.49 -4.30 1.71
CA PRO A 66 -2.06 -5.60 1.41
C PRO A 66 -1.03 -6.51 0.72
N ALA A 67 -1.16 -7.82 0.91
CA ALA A 67 -0.31 -8.78 0.21
C ALA A 67 -0.59 -8.75 -1.30
N ALA A 68 0.40 -8.30 -2.09
CA ALA A 68 0.32 -8.26 -3.54
C ALA A 68 1.74 -8.18 -4.17
N PRO A 69 1.89 -8.62 -5.43
CA PRO A 69 3.13 -8.50 -6.21
C PRO A 69 3.33 -7.10 -6.81
N TYR A 70 3.45 -6.06 -5.96
CA TYR A 70 3.56 -4.68 -6.43
C TYR A 70 4.78 -4.44 -7.34
N ALA A 71 5.94 -5.03 -7.02
CA ALA A 71 7.16 -4.85 -7.80
C ALA A 71 7.27 -5.87 -8.93
N SER A 72 6.93 -7.13 -8.66
CA SER A 72 7.03 -8.20 -9.67
C SER A 72 6.04 -8.00 -10.83
N ASP A 73 4.80 -7.62 -10.52
CA ASP A 73 3.73 -7.47 -11.52
C ASP A 73 3.43 -5.99 -11.85
N GLY A 74 4.12 -5.05 -11.20
CA GLY A 74 3.90 -3.62 -11.41
C GLY A 74 2.51 -3.15 -10.96
N LEU A 75 1.93 -3.79 -9.95
CA LEU A 75 0.60 -3.42 -9.45
C LEU A 75 0.65 -2.04 -8.79
N PRO A 76 -0.34 -1.17 -9.07
CA PRO A 76 -0.44 0.13 -8.41
C PRO A 76 -0.63 -0.06 -6.90
N LEU A 77 -0.16 0.91 -6.13
CA LEU A 77 -0.48 0.95 -4.71
C LEU A 77 -1.99 1.16 -4.51
N PRO A 78 -2.57 0.78 -3.36
CA PRO A 78 -4.01 0.87 -3.16
C PRO A 78 -4.61 2.26 -3.47
N TRP A 79 -3.89 3.34 -3.11
CA TRP A 79 -4.30 4.72 -3.38
C TRP A 79 -4.07 5.20 -4.81
N GLU A 80 -3.36 4.44 -5.65
CA GLU A 80 -3.14 4.74 -7.06
C GLU A 80 -4.19 4.06 -7.97
N THR A 81 -5.05 3.23 -7.41
CA THR A 81 -6.12 2.55 -8.15
C THR A 81 -7.35 3.46 -8.23
N PRO A 82 -7.99 3.64 -9.41
CA PRO A 82 -9.20 4.44 -9.51
C PRO A 82 -10.36 3.84 -8.70
N PRO A 83 -11.33 4.67 -8.26
CA PRO A 83 -12.49 4.18 -7.53
C PRO A 83 -13.31 3.20 -8.39
N PRO A 84 -13.99 2.21 -7.77
CA PRO A 84 -14.82 1.27 -8.48
C PRO A 84 -16.01 1.97 -9.15
N VAL A 85 -16.47 1.41 -10.27
CA VAL A 85 -17.61 1.96 -11.04
C VAL A 85 -18.94 1.73 -10.30
N GLN A 86 -19.04 0.65 -9.52
CA GLN A 86 -20.23 0.34 -8.74
C GLN A 86 -20.20 1.10 -7.42
N ALA A 87 -21.22 1.93 -7.18
CA ALA A 87 -21.27 2.84 -6.04
C ALA A 87 -21.29 2.12 -4.68
N ASP A 88 -21.82 0.89 -4.62
CA ASP A 88 -21.86 0.06 -3.41
C ASP A 88 -20.50 -0.57 -3.04
N GLU A 89 -19.57 -0.65 -3.98
CA GLU A 89 -18.19 -1.11 -3.75
C GLU A 89 -17.27 0.02 -3.22
N VAL A 90 -17.66 1.29 -3.42
CA VAL A 90 -16.85 2.47 -3.06
C VAL A 90 -16.44 2.48 -1.57
N PRO A 91 -17.34 2.23 -0.59
CA PRO A 91 -16.94 2.23 0.83
C PRO A 91 -15.89 1.16 1.16
N ALA A 92 -15.96 -0.02 0.54
CA ALA A 92 -14.98 -1.09 0.74
C ALA A 92 -13.62 -0.72 0.14
N TRP A 93 -13.62 -0.06 -1.02
CA TRP A 93 -12.41 0.49 -1.63
C TRP A 93 -11.76 1.58 -0.75
N VAL A 94 -12.53 2.54 -0.23
CA VAL A 94 -12.03 3.56 0.70
C VAL A 94 -11.47 2.92 1.97
N ARG A 95 -12.16 1.94 2.56
CA ARG A 95 -11.67 1.20 3.72
C ARG A 95 -10.32 0.53 3.43
N SER A 96 -10.18 -0.14 2.28
CA SER A 96 -8.92 -0.77 1.90
C SER A 96 -7.77 0.23 1.76
N MET A 97 -8.03 1.45 1.27
CA MET A 97 -7.01 2.50 1.22
C MET A 97 -6.61 2.96 2.61
N LEU A 98 -7.57 3.14 3.52
CA LEU A 98 -7.32 3.56 4.90
C LEU A 98 -6.61 2.48 5.74
N ASP A 99 -6.97 1.21 5.56
CA ASP A 99 -6.30 0.08 6.22
C ASP A 99 -4.84 -0.07 5.76
N ALA A 100 -4.55 0.29 4.51
CA ALA A 100 -3.20 0.36 3.97
C ALA A 100 -2.47 1.65 4.33
N ALA A 101 -3.15 2.68 4.85
CA ALA A 101 -2.51 3.94 5.19
C ALA A 101 -1.85 3.87 6.58
N PRO A 102 -0.58 4.28 6.73
CA PRO A 102 -0.07 4.68 8.03
C PRO A 102 -0.94 5.80 8.64
N PRO A 103 -1.17 5.82 9.97
CA PRO A 103 -2.01 6.83 10.62
C PRO A 103 -1.63 8.27 10.26
N GLU A 104 -0.34 8.56 10.13
CA GLU A 104 0.21 9.87 9.80
C GLU A 104 -0.07 10.35 8.37
N VAL A 105 -0.45 9.45 7.46
CA VAL A 105 -0.84 9.80 6.07
C VAL A 105 -2.32 9.56 5.80
N CYS A 106 -3.12 9.17 6.81
CA CYS A 106 -4.57 9.00 6.64
C CYS A 106 -5.23 10.25 6.08
N ASP A 107 -4.82 11.44 6.52
CA ASP A 107 -5.36 12.71 6.00
C ASP A 107 -5.08 12.86 4.49
N ASP A 108 -3.88 12.49 4.04
CA ASP A 108 -3.51 12.52 2.63
C ASP A 108 -4.27 11.46 1.82
N VAL A 109 -4.46 10.26 2.38
CA VAL A 109 -5.24 9.19 1.75
C VAL A 109 -6.72 9.58 1.64
N ILE A 110 -7.30 10.19 2.68
CA ILE A 110 -8.68 10.69 2.66
C ILE A 110 -8.82 11.80 1.61
N ARG A 111 -7.87 12.75 1.57
CA ARG A 111 -7.85 13.83 0.58
C ARG A 111 -7.78 13.27 -0.83
N GLN A 112 -6.86 12.36 -1.10
CA GLN A 112 -6.70 11.74 -2.42
C GLN A 112 -7.94 10.92 -2.83
N ALA A 113 -8.50 10.11 -1.92
CA ALA A 113 -9.73 9.38 -2.18
C ALA A 113 -10.89 10.34 -2.52
N THR A 114 -10.98 11.46 -1.80
CA THR A 114 -12.00 12.50 -2.04
C THR A 114 -11.84 13.11 -3.44
N GLU A 115 -10.62 13.48 -3.83
CA GLU A 115 -10.32 14.02 -5.16
C GLU A 115 -10.70 13.03 -6.27
N LEU A 116 -10.33 11.75 -6.11
CA LEU A 116 -10.65 10.68 -7.07
C LEU A 116 -12.15 10.43 -7.19
N LEU A 117 -12.87 10.42 -6.07
CA LEU A 117 -14.32 10.21 -6.05
C LEU A 117 -15.07 11.37 -6.70
N LEU A 118 -14.72 12.62 -6.37
CA LEU A 118 -15.35 13.82 -6.97
C LEU A 118 -15.03 13.96 -8.46
N ALA A 119 -13.85 13.52 -8.90
CA ALA A 119 -13.51 13.48 -10.32
C ALA A 119 -14.35 12.44 -11.09
N SER A 120 -14.71 11.34 -10.42
CA SER A 120 -15.47 10.24 -11.03
C SER A 120 -16.99 10.49 -10.99
N ASP A 121 -17.49 11.05 -9.89
CA ASP A 121 -18.87 11.47 -9.68
C ASP A 121 -18.91 12.77 -8.85
N PRO A 122 -19.11 13.94 -9.49
CA PRO A 122 -19.20 15.22 -8.78
C PRO A 122 -20.37 15.33 -7.79
N GLY A 123 -21.37 14.45 -7.88
CA GLY A 123 -22.56 14.43 -7.01
C GLY A 123 -22.43 13.53 -5.79
N ILE A 124 -21.31 12.82 -5.62
CA ILE A 124 -21.13 11.82 -4.57
C ILE A 124 -21.13 12.45 -3.16
N ASP A 125 -21.85 11.83 -2.23
CA ASP A 125 -21.82 12.20 -0.81
C ASP A 125 -20.61 11.55 -0.12
N ILE A 126 -19.49 12.28 -0.11
CA ILE A 126 -18.24 11.85 0.53
C ILE A 126 -18.43 11.53 2.01
N THR A 127 -19.29 12.26 2.71
CA THR A 127 -19.52 12.03 4.15
C THR A 127 -20.25 10.70 4.37
N ALA A 128 -21.24 10.38 3.54
CA ALA A 128 -21.92 9.09 3.58
C ALA A 128 -20.97 7.92 3.25
N VAL A 129 -20.10 8.09 2.25
CA VAL A 129 -19.06 7.10 1.90
C VAL A 129 -18.10 6.84 3.06
N LEU A 130 -17.53 7.90 3.65
CA LEU A 130 -16.60 7.76 4.78
C LEU A 130 -17.29 7.11 5.99
N ARG A 131 -18.55 7.47 6.28
CA ARG A 131 -19.32 6.84 7.35
C ARG A 131 -19.49 5.33 7.11
N ALA A 132 -19.85 4.94 5.90
CA ALA A 132 -19.98 3.53 5.52
C ALA A 132 -18.63 2.78 5.55
N ALA A 133 -17.53 3.45 5.20
CA ALA A 133 -16.18 2.88 5.21
C ALA A 133 -15.61 2.70 6.63
N LEU A 134 -15.98 3.56 7.59
CA LEU A 134 -15.43 3.52 8.95
C LEU A 134 -16.28 2.70 9.93
N GLY A 135 -17.58 2.50 9.66
CA GLY A 135 -18.50 1.75 10.52
C GLY A 135 -19.13 2.62 11.59
#